data_AF-A0A951RXJ3-F1
#
_entry.id   AF-A0A951RXJ3-F1
#
_cell.length_a   1.000
_cell.length_b   1.000
_cell.length_c   1.000
_cell.angle_alpha   90.00
_cell.angle_beta   90.00
_cell.angle_gamma   90.00
#
_symmetry.space_group_name_H-M   'P 1'
#
loop_
_entity.id
_entity.type
_entity.pdbx_description
1 polymer ?
#
loop_
_entity_poly.entity_id
_entity_poly.type
_entity_poly.pdbx_seq_one_letter_code
_entity_poly.pdbx_strand_id
1 'polypeptide(L)'
;MSINRRSFIKTAAAAGLAYSLSDTLKACGSAGEKQLGAFGLQLYTIRDVILTDTANVLKQVADMGYKQIESYEGDKGIFWGMTNTDFKK
;
A
#
# COMPACT_ATOMS: atom_id res chain seq x y z
N MET A 1 -26.22 -21.14 -41.12
CA MET A 1 -24.78 -20.85 -40.90
C MET A 1 -24.08 -22.18 -40.69
N SER A 2 -23.26 -22.65 -41.64
CA SER A 2 -22.56 -23.94 -41.52
C SER A 2 -21.23 -23.71 -40.80
N ILE A 3 -21.07 -24.28 -39.60
CA ILE A 3 -19.82 -24.21 -38.86
C ILE A 3 -18.86 -25.24 -39.47
N ASN A 4 -17.81 -24.75 -40.14
CA ASN A 4 -16.76 -25.60 -40.69
C ASN A 4 -15.84 -26.10 -39.56
N ARG A 5 -15.63 -27.41 -39.45
CA ARG A 5 -14.77 -28.04 -38.43
C ARG A 5 -13.37 -27.43 -38.38
N ARG A 6 -12.77 -27.12 -39.53
CA ARG A 6 -11.44 -26.51 -39.61
C ARG A 6 -11.44 -25.10 -39.04
N SER A 7 -12.50 -24.32 -39.26
CA SER A 7 -12.67 -22.99 -38.66
C SER A 7 -12.88 -23.08 -37.15
N PHE A 8 -13.69 -24.05 -36.69
CA PHE A 8 -13.91 -24.29 -35.27
C PHE A 8 -12.61 -24.60 -34.52
N ILE A 9 -11.79 -25.52 -35.04
CA ILE A 9 -10.51 -25.89 -34.40
C ILE A 9 -9.54 -24.70 -34.35
N LYS A 10 -9.47 -23.88 -35.41
CA LYS A 10 -8.64 -22.67 -35.42
C LYS A 10 -9.09 -21.66 -34.37
N THR A 11 -10.39 -21.41 -34.27
CA THR A 11 -10.96 -20.47 -33.29
C THR A 11 -10.77 -20.98 -31.86
N ALA A 12 -11.00 -22.27 -31.61
CA ALA A 12 -10.78 -22.87 -30.29
C ALA A 12 -9.31 -22.82 -29.86
N ALA A 13 -8.38 -23.09 -30.78
CA ALA A 13 -6.94 -23.00 -30.50
C ALA A 13 -6.49 -21.56 -30.21
N ALA A 14 -6.96 -20.57 -30.98
CA ALA A 14 -6.67 -19.17 -30.75
C ALA A 14 -7.25 -18.68 -29.40
N ALA A 15 -8.47 -19.08 -29.05
CA ALA A 15 -9.09 -18.75 -27.77
C ALA A 15 -8.33 -19.37 -26.59
N GLY A 16 -7.88 -20.63 -26.71
CA GLY A 16 -7.07 -21.30 -25.70
C GLY A 16 -5.74 -20.62 -25.46
N LEU A 17 -5.04 -20.20 -26.52
CA LEU A 17 -3.79 -19.46 -26.42
C LEU A 17 -3.97 -18.07 -25.80
N ALA A 18 -5.04 -17.36 -26.16
CA ALA A 18 -5.37 -16.06 -25.56
C ALA A 18 -5.64 -16.20 -24.05
N TYR A 19 -6.31 -17.29 -23.63
CA TYR A 19 -6.55 -17.57 -22.22
C TYR A 19 -5.25 -17.91 -21.47
N SER A 20 -4.38 -18.74 -22.05
CA SER A 20 -3.10 -19.12 -21.41
C SER A 20 -2.08 -17.98 -21.35
N LEU A 21 -2.13 -17.05 -22.29
CA LEU A 21 -1.24 -15.89 -22.35
C LEU A 21 -1.73 -14.71 -21.50
N SER A 22 -2.96 -14.76 -20.98
CA SER A 22 -3.54 -13.65 -20.21
C SER A 22 -2.73 -13.31 -18.96
N ASP A 23 -2.20 -14.30 -18.25
CA ASP A 23 -1.37 -14.07 -17.05
C ASP A 23 0.07 -13.68 -17.41
N THR A 24 0.62 -14.20 -18.51
CA THR A 24 1.94 -13.82 -19.03
C THR A 24 1.95 -12.36 -19.53
N LEU A 25 0.86 -11.91 -20.13
CA LEU A 25 0.71 -10.52 -20.60
C LEU A 25 0.49 -9.53 -19.45
N LYS A 26 -0.19 -9.93 -18.36
CA LYS A 26 -0.28 -9.12 -17.12
C LYS A 26 1.10 -8.88 -16.50
N ALA A 27 2.00 -9.86 -16.56
CA ALA A 27 3.36 -9.71 -16.08
C ALA A 27 4.22 -8.74 -16.92
N CYS A 28 3.92 -8.59 -18.21
CA CYS A 28 4.60 -7.66 -19.11
C CYS A 28 4.00 -6.24 -19.08
N GLY A 29 2.75 -6.09 -18.61
CA GLY A 29 1.96 -4.86 -18.72
C GLY A 29 1.94 -3.93 -17.50
N SER A 30 2.61 -4.25 -16.40
CA SER A 30 2.67 -3.34 -15.26
C SER A 30 3.97 -3.52 -14.46
N ALA A 31 5.02 -2.90 -14.98
CA ALA A 31 6.01 -2.28 -14.11
C ALA A 31 5.55 -0.85 -13.75
N GLY A 32 4.24 -0.66 -13.49
CA GLY A 32 3.79 0.53 -12.78
C GLY A 32 4.54 0.57 -11.45
N GLU A 33 5.00 1.75 -11.04
CA GLU A 33 5.68 1.95 -9.76
C GLU A 33 4.97 1.12 -8.70
N LYS A 34 5.69 0.17 -8.08
CA LYS A 34 5.13 -0.61 -6.97
C LYS A 34 4.77 0.40 -5.89
N GLN A 35 3.53 0.85 -5.90
CA GLN A 35 2.96 1.66 -4.84
C GLN A 35 3.08 0.77 -3.61
N LEU A 36 3.96 1.16 -2.70
CA LEU A 36 3.98 0.58 -1.36
C LEU A 36 2.53 0.63 -0.88
N GLY A 37 2.04 -0.50 -0.38
CA GLY A 37 0.70 -0.56 0.19
C GLY A 37 0.56 0.43 1.37
N ALA A 38 -0.53 0.33 2.11
CA ALA A 38 -0.62 1.05 3.38
C ALA A 38 0.60 0.72 4.25
N PHE A 39 1.46 1.71 4.47
CA PHE A 39 2.64 1.60 5.33
C PHE A 39 2.59 2.72 6.38
N GLY A 40 3.15 2.43 7.55
CA GLY A 40 3.16 3.35 8.68
C GLY A 40 4.51 3.38 9.38
N LEU A 41 4.63 4.28 10.35
CA LEU A 41 5.79 4.43 11.21
C LEU A 41 5.45 4.01 12.64
N GLN A 42 6.22 3.08 13.20
CA GLN A 42 6.18 2.81 14.63
C GLN A 42 6.90 3.92 15.39
N LEU A 43 6.19 4.64 16.27
CA LEU A 43 6.76 5.81 16.97
C LEU A 43 7.94 5.46 17.88
N TYR A 44 8.09 4.19 18.29
CA TYR A 44 9.24 3.73 19.06
C TYR A 44 10.58 3.89 18.32
N THR A 45 10.56 3.93 16.98
CA THR A 45 11.75 4.19 16.15
C THR A 45 12.31 5.59 16.39
N ILE A 46 11.48 6.54 16.82
CA ILE A 46 11.86 7.94 17.08
C ILE A 46 11.71 8.33 18.57
N ARG A 47 11.77 7.33 19.47
CA ARG A 47 11.56 7.50 20.92
C ARG A 47 12.45 8.57 21.57
N ASP A 48 13.67 8.73 21.07
CA ASP A 48 14.66 9.64 21.67
C ASP A 48 14.35 11.11 21.36
N VAL A 49 13.61 11.39 20.27
CA VAL A 49 13.32 12.75 19.81
C VAL A 49 11.87 13.17 20.06
N ILE A 50 10.93 12.22 20.04
CA ILE A 50 9.49 12.52 20.14
C ILE A 50 9.08 13.14 21.47
N LEU A 51 9.80 12.86 22.56
CA LEU A 51 9.49 13.40 23.89
C LEU A 51 9.79 14.90 24.04
N THR A 52 10.67 15.45 23.21
CA THR A 52 11.11 16.85 23.27
C THR A 52 10.01 17.80 22.82
N ASP A 53 9.43 17.56 21.64
CA ASP A 53 8.32 18.32 21.07
C ASP A 53 7.46 17.38 20.20
N THR A 54 6.54 16.66 20.83
CA THR A 54 5.71 15.65 20.17
C THR A 54 4.97 16.21 18.97
N ALA A 55 4.35 17.40 19.11
CA ALA A 55 3.50 17.97 18.06
C ALA A 55 4.33 18.32 16.81
N ASN A 56 5.50 18.91 16.99
CA ASN A 56 6.41 19.24 15.90
C ASN A 56 7.00 17.98 15.26
N VAL A 57 7.41 17.00 16.05
CA VAL A 57 7.96 15.74 15.53
C VAL A 57 6.92 14.98 14.70
N LEU A 58 5.67 14.88 15.16
CA LEU A 58 4.58 14.25 14.39
C LEU A 58 4.28 15.00 13.09
N LYS A 59 4.34 16.34 13.11
CA LYS A 59 4.22 17.15 11.90
C LYS A 59 5.33 16.84 10.90
N GLN A 60 6.58 16.74 11.36
CA GLN A 60 7.70 16.37 10.50
C GLN A 60 7.54 14.96 9.90
N VAL A 61 7.03 14.00 10.68
CA VAL A 61 6.72 12.65 10.20
C VAL A 61 5.67 12.70 9.08
N ALA A 62 4.63 13.53 9.20
CA ALA A 62 3.65 13.74 8.15
C ALA A 62 4.26 14.41 6.91
N ASP A 63 5.13 15.41 7.08
CA ASP A 63 5.85 16.09 5.99
C ASP A 63 6.80 15.15 5.24
N MET A 64 7.34 14.12 5.91
CA MET A 64 8.12 13.05 5.29
C MET A 64 7.28 12.05 4.47
N GLY A 65 5.96 12.18 4.48
CA GLY A 65 5.03 11.37 3.67
C GLY A 65 4.45 10.14 4.38
N TYR A 66 4.68 9.98 5.69
CA TYR A 66 4.01 8.94 6.46
C TYR A 66 2.54 9.31 6.68
N LYS A 67 1.65 8.38 6.35
CA LYS A 67 0.19 8.57 6.47
C LYS A 67 -0.41 7.82 7.65
N GLN A 68 0.35 6.92 8.25
CA GLN A 68 -0.06 6.08 9.36
C GLN A 68 1.06 6.04 10.38
N ILE A 69 0.68 6.09 11.64
CA ILE A 69 1.59 5.94 12.77
C ILE A 69 1.02 4.92 13.74
N GLU A 70 1.89 4.17 14.37
CA GLU A 70 1.53 3.28 15.47
C GLU A 70 2.20 3.81 16.74
N SER A 71 1.37 4.13 17.73
CA SER A 71 1.80 4.70 19.00
C SER A 71 2.19 3.59 19.98
N TYR A 72 2.94 3.95 21.02
CA TYR A 72 3.31 3.05 22.10
C TYR A 72 3.15 3.74 23.45
N GLU A 73 3.18 2.96 24.53
CA GLU A 73 3.08 3.49 25.89
C GLU A 73 4.44 3.98 26.39
N GLY A 74 4.57 5.30 26.54
CA GLY A 74 5.72 5.96 27.17
C GLY A 74 5.31 6.80 28.38
N ASP A 75 6.24 7.62 28.88
CA ASP A 75 6.03 8.43 30.11
C ASP A 75 4.82 9.38 30.05
N LYS A 76 4.45 9.83 28.85
CA LYS A 76 3.30 10.70 28.61
C LYS A 76 2.04 9.93 28.12
N GLY A 77 2.05 8.61 28.25
CA GLY A 77 1.03 7.71 27.74
C GLY A 77 1.01 7.62 26.20
N ILE A 78 0.07 6.83 25.67
CA ILE A 78 -0.05 6.56 24.22
C ILE A 78 -0.44 7.78 23.37
N PHE A 79 -0.96 8.83 24.01
CA PHE A 79 -1.34 10.09 23.37
C PHE A 79 -0.35 11.21 23.66
N TRP A 80 0.82 10.90 24.24
CA TRP A 80 1.92 11.85 24.38
C TRP A 80 1.57 13.14 25.15
N GLY A 81 0.70 13.02 26.15
CA GLY A 81 0.22 14.15 26.96
C GLY A 81 -0.88 14.97 26.29
N MET A 82 -1.37 14.55 25.12
CA MET A 82 -2.47 15.18 24.39
C MET A 82 -3.80 14.48 24.71
N THR A 83 -4.91 15.17 24.45
CA THR A 83 -6.23 14.51 24.43
C THR A 83 -6.35 13.63 23.20
N ASN A 84 -7.23 12.62 23.24
CA ASN A 84 -7.50 11.76 22.07
C ASN A 84 -7.98 12.57 20.85
N THR A 85 -8.68 13.68 21.07
CA THR A 85 -9.18 14.58 20.03
C THR A 85 -8.09 15.45 19.45
N ASP A 86 -7.10 15.86 20.25
CA ASP A 86 -6.00 16.67 19.76
C ASP A 86 -4.94 15.83 19.05
N PHE A 87 -4.73 14.59 19.49
CA PHE A 87 -3.82 13.65 18.83
C PHE A 87 -4.32 13.17 17.45
N LYS A 88 -5.63 13.23 17.21
CA LYS A 88 -6.24 12.84 15.93
C LYS A 88 -6.16 13.92 14.85
N LYS A 89 -5.93 15.18 15.23
CA LYS A 89 -5.88 16.32 14.30
C LYS A 89 -4.59 16.31 13.49
#